data_AF-A0A4Q4W8I3-F1
#
_entry.id   AF-A0A4Q4W8I3-F1
#
_cell.length_a   1.000
_cell.length_b   1.000
_cell.length_c   1.000
_cell.angle_alpha   90.00
_cell.angle_beta   90.00
_cell.angle_gamma   90.00
#
_symmetry.space_group_name_H-M   'P 1'
#
loop_
_entity.id
_entity.type
_entity.pdbx_description
1 polymer ?
#
loop_
_entity_poly.entity_id
_entity_poly.type
_entity_poly.pdbx_seq_one_letter_code
_entity_poly.pdbx_strand_id
1 'polypeptide(L)'
;MKLRQLDQLRLAKAITKTCKRAPLELITGIKKGTKMLRTLRKTYAATGKARQRSLWKELSKIAYDGGDPVQFTTKFQKLLREVKGCGMKLGSEEQITMFLTAVEDRAGSWCKTIQSVLRQTSYSFQQLIDDFNSEFHDRTNKKKNGNEGLP
;
A
#
# COMPACT_ATOMS: atom_id res chain seq x y z
N MET A 1 21.64 29.63 30.49
CA MET A 1 20.49 29.31 31.39
C MET A 1 19.23 29.16 30.53
N LYS A 2 18.45 28.08 30.69
CA LYS A 2 17.26 27.82 29.86
C LYS A 2 16.01 28.26 30.63
N LEU A 3 15.20 29.15 30.05
CA LEU A 3 13.97 29.64 30.68
C LEU A 3 12.97 28.49 30.90
N ARG A 4 12.26 28.51 32.04
CA ARG A 4 11.13 27.59 32.28
C ARG A 4 9.98 27.93 31.33
N GLN A 5 9.14 26.94 31.02
CA GLN A 5 8.08 27.06 30.02
C GLN A 5 7.06 28.17 30.33
N LEU A 6 6.79 28.39 31.61
CA LEU A 6 5.88 29.43 32.08
C LEU A 6 6.46 30.84 31.90
N ASP A 7 7.78 30.98 32.10
CA ASP A 7 8.49 32.24 31.87
C ASP A 7 8.58 32.56 30.37
N GLN A 8 8.78 31.55 29.52
CA GLN A 8 8.71 31.70 28.07
C GLN A 8 7.34 32.20 27.61
N LEU A 9 6.25 31.68 28.17
CA LEU A 9 4.88 32.13 27.87
C LEU A 9 4.64 33.57 28.31
N ARG A 10 5.11 33.96 29.51
CA ARG A 10 5.01 35.33 30.00
C ARG A 10 5.78 36.30 29.11
N LEU A 11 7.00 35.95 28.72
CA LEU A 11 7.84 36.74 27.82
C LEU A 11 7.18 36.89 26.44
N ALA A 12 6.66 35.80 25.86
CA ALA A 12 5.94 35.84 24.59
C ALA A 12 4.70 36.74 24.65
N LYS A 13 3.95 36.72 25.76
CA LYS A 13 2.81 37.61 26.00
C LYS A 13 3.25 39.07 26.07
N ALA A 14 4.33 39.38 26.78
CA ALA A 14 4.89 40.72 26.87
C ALA A 14 5.31 41.25 25.49
N ILE A 15 6.10 40.48 24.73
CA ILE A 15 6.54 40.81 23.37
C ILE A 15 5.34 41.07 22.45
N THR A 16 4.30 40.23 22.51
CA THR A 16 3.10 40.40 21.69
C THR A 16 2.33 41.68 22.07
N LYS A 17 2.39 42.12 23.33
CA LYS A 17 1.70 43.33 23.80
C LYS A 17 2.47 44.61 23.49
N THR A 18 3.80 44.55 23.43
CA THR A 18 4.67 45.74 23.27
C THR A 18 5.25 45.90 21.86
N CYS A 19 5.14 44.90 20.98
CA CYS A 19 5.62 45.00 19.60
C CYS A 19 4.82 45.99 18.75
N LYS A 20 5.52 46.67 17.84
CA LYS A 20 4.90 47.50 16.79
C LYS A 20 4.10 46.64 15.80
N ARG A 21 3.20 47.28 15.05
CA ARG A 21 2.23 46.63 14.17
C ARG A 21 2.83 45.68 13.13
N ALA A 22 3.87 46.10 12.40
CA ALA A 22 4.49 45.27 11.35
C ALA A 22 5.09 43.95 11.89
N PRO A 23 5.89 43.94 12.98
CA PRO A 23 6.30 42.69 13.64
C PRO A 23 5.14 41.80 14.11
N LEU A 24 4.03 42.39 14.60
CA LEU A 24 2.85 41.63 15.02
C LEU A 24 2.13 40.95 13.86
N GLU A 25 2.05 41.62 12.71
CA GLU A 25 1.50 41.05 11.48
C GLU A 25 2.33 39.85 11.00
N LEU A 26 3.66 39.95 11.07
CA LEU A 26 4.57 38.83 10.78
C LEU A 26 4.35 37.64 11.74
N ILE A 27 4.32 37.89 13.06
CA ILE A 27 4.06 36.85 14.07
C ILE A 27 2.71 36.17 13.84
N THR A 28 1.69 36.95 13.47
CA THR A 28 0.36 36.44 13.17
C THR A 28 0.35 35.60 11.90
N GLY A 29 1.05 36.03 10.84
CA GLY A 29 1.25 35.26 9.62
C GLY A 29 1.89 33.90 9.88
N ILE A 30 2.98 33.86 10.66
CA ILE A 30 3.67 32.63 11.05
C ILE A 30 2.74 31.70 11.85
N LYS A 31 1.96 32.23 12.80
CA LYS A 31 0.98 31.43 13.57
C LYS A 31 -0.08 30.82 12.67
N LYS A 32 -0.64 31.60 11.73
CA LYS A 32 -1.62 31.13 10.74
C LYS A 32 -1.04 30.05 9.83
N GLY A 33 0.16 30.27 9.28
CA GLY A 33 0.87 29.29 8.46
C GLY A 33 1.13 27.97 9.20
N THR A 34 1.55 28.05 10.47
CA THR A 34 1.76 26.87 11.32
C THR A 34 0.46 26.11 11.59
N LYS A 35 -0.66 26.83 11.84
CA LYS A 35 -1.97 26.21 12.01
C LYS A 35 -2.41 25.50 10.72
N MET A 36 -2.22 26.13 9.57
CA MET A 36 -2.53 25.56 8.26
C MET A 36 -1.73 24.27 8.00
N LEU A 37 -0.42 24.28 8.21
CA LEU A 37 0.44 23.09 8.08
C LEU A 37 0.00 21.97 9.03
N ARG A 38 -0.37 22.30 10.27
CA ARG A 38 -0.87 21.32 11.24
C ARG A 38 -2.19 20.70 10.77
N THR A 39 -3.12 21.50 10.25
CA THR A 39 -4.39 21.02 9.69
C THR A 39 -4.12 20.12 8.49
N LEU A 40 -3.30 20.55 7.53
CA LEU A 40 -2.93 19.75 6.36
C LEU A 40 -2.34 18.40 6.75
N ARG A 41 -1.40 18.36 7.72
CA ARG A 41 -0.84 17.10 8.21
C ARG A 41 -1.90 16.18 8.82
N LYS A 42 -2.82 16.73 9.63
CA LYS A 42 -3.91 15.94 10.23
C LYS A 42 -4.84 15.38 9.15
N THR A 43 -5.25 16.20 8.19
CA THR A 43 -6.11 15.78 7.09
C THR A 43 -5.42 14.74 6.22
N TYR A 44 -4.17 14.97 5.82
CA TYR A 44 -3.41 14.03 5.01
C TYR A 44 -3.17 12.70 5.72
N ALA A 45 -2.90 12.72 7.04
CA ALA A 45 -2.79 11.50 7.83
C ALA A 45 -4.12 10.72 7.92
N ALA A 46 -5.25 11.42 8.08
CA ALA A 46 -6.57 10.80 8.12
C ALA A 46 -6.96 10.21 6.76
N THR A 47 -6.83 10.99 5.69
CA THR A 47 -7.08 10.55 4.30
C THR A 47 -6.14 9.42 3.89
N GLY A 48 -4.87 9.49 4.31
CA GLY A 48 -3.88 8.43 4.08
C GLY A 48 -4.29 7.11 4.74
N LYS A 49 -4.71 7.13 6.01
CA LYS A 49 -5.22 5.93 6.70
C LYS A 49 -6.48 5.36 6.08
N ALA A 50 -7.41 6.22 5.65
CA ALA A 50 -8.62 5.79 4.94
C ALA A 50 -8.27 5.09 3.61
N ARG A 51 -7.35 5.68 2.83
CA ARG A 51 -6.87 5.11 1.56
C ARG A 51 -6.14 3.78 1.77
N GLN A 52 -5.24 3.70 2.77
CA GLN A 52 -4.58 2.45 3.15
C GLN A 52 -5.60 1.33 3.43
N ARG A 53 -6.65 1.63 4.20
CA ARG A 53 -7.71 0.66 4.51
C ARG A 53 -8.50 0.24 3.27
N SER A 54 -8.78 1.15 2.34
CA SER A 54 -9.46 0.82 1.08
C SER A 54 -8.62 -0.13 0.23
N LEU A 55 -7.36 0.22 -0.02
CA LEU A 55 -6.45 -0.59 -0.82
C LEU A 55 -6.19 -1.96 -0.19
N TRP A 56 -6.08 -2.02 1.14
CA TRP A 56 -5.96 -3.29 1.85
C TRP A 56 -7.20 -4.17 1.67
N LYS A 57 -8.41 -3.59 1.71
CA LYS A 57 -9.66 -4.31 1.43
C LYS A 57 -9.73 -4.82 -0.01
N GLU A 58 -9.25 -4.05 -0.97
CA GLU A 58 -9.20 -4.48 -2.37
C GLU A 58 -8.19 -5.61 -2.56
N LEU A 59 -6.98 -5.47 -2.00
CA LEU A 59 -5.92 -6.48 -2.08
C LEU A 59 -6.29 -7.78 -1.34
N SER A 60 -7.04 -7.72 -0.25
CA SER A 60 -7.47 -8.93 0.49
C SER A 60 -8.65 -9.66 -0.18
N LYS A 61 -9.36 -9.01 -1.09
CA LYS A 61 -10.51 -9.57 -1.81
C LYS A 61 -10.19 -10.02 -3.22
N ILE A 62 -9.02 -9.66 -3.74
CA ILE A 62 -8.62 -10.10 -5.07
C ILE A 62 -8.47 -11.62 -5.06
N ALA A 63 -9.14 -12.28 -5.99
CA ALA A 63 -9.06 -13.71 -6.18
C ALA A 63 -8.91 -14.00 -7.67
N TYR A 64 -8.14 -15.01 -8.00
CA TYR A 64 -7.99 -15.49 -9.37
C TYR A 64 -9.21 -16.29 -9.76
N ASP A 65 -9.83 -15.93 -10.87
CA ASP A 65 -11.06 -16.54 -11.38
C ASP A 65 -10.81 -17.72 -12.32
N GLY A 66 -9.54 -17.98 -12.68
CA GLY A 66 -9.16 -18.99 -13.68
C GLY A 66 -9.09 -18.45 -15.11
N GLY A 67 -9.19 -17.13 -15.29
CA GLY A 67 -9.03 -16.44 -16.56
C GLY A 67 -7.56 -16.33 -17.02
N ASP A 68 -7.19 -15.20 -17.61
CA ASP A 68 -5.82 -14.95 -18.06
C ASP A 68 -4.89 -14.70 -16.85
N PRO A 69 -3.89 -15.58 -16.60
CA PRO A 69 -3.00 -15.44 -15.45
C PRO A 69 -2.14 -14.18 -15.53
N VAL A 70 -1.75 -13.73 -16.73
CA VAL A 70 -0.92 -12.53 -16.90
C VAL A 70 -1.71 -11.27 -16.54
N GLN A 71 -2.98 -11.22 -16.94
CA GLN A 71 -3.88 -10.12 -16.55
C GLN A 71 -4.09 -10.10 -15.03
N PHE A 72 -4.33 -11.26 -14.42
CA PHE A 72 -4.48 -11.38 -12.98
C PHE A 72 -3.22 -10.93 -12.22
N THR A 73 -2.04 -11.46 -12.56
CA THR A 73 -0.77 -11.12 -11.90
C THR A 73 -0.42 -9.64 -12.08
N THR A 74 -0.67 -9.08 -13.25
CA THR A 74 -0.50 -7.63 -13.51
C THR A 74 -1.39 -6.78 -12.59
N LYS A 75 -2.66 -7.16 -12.44
CA LYS A 75 -3.62 -6.48 -11.55
C LYS A 75 -3.18 -6.60 -10.09
N PHE A 76 -2.78 -7.79 -9.65
CA PHE A 76 -2.31 -8.05 -8.30
C PHE A 76 -1.06 -7.23 -7.96
N GLN A 77 -0.06 -7.23 -8.84
CA GLN A 77 1.16 -6.43 -8.68
C GLN A 77 0.88 -4.92 -8.67
N LYS A 78 -0.10 -4.44 -9.46
CA LYS A 78 -0.54 -3.04 -9.41
C LYS A 78 -1.09 -2.68 -8.03
N LEU A 79 -2.00 -3.48 -7.48
CA LEU A 79 -2.56 -3.25 -6.13
C LEU A 79 -1.47 -3.29 -5.06
N LEU A 80 -0.53 -4.24 -5.13
CA LEU A 80 0.62 -4.29 -4.23
C LEU A 80 1.47 -3.01 -4.27
N ARG A 81 1.75 -2.48 -5.47
CA ARG A 81 2.49 -1.22 -5.64
C ARG A 81 1.73 -0.04 -5.03
N GLU A 82 0.41 0.03 -5.19
CA GLU A 82 -0.42 1.10 -4.62
C GLU A 82 -0.48 1.04 -3.09
N VAL A 83 -0.58 -0.17 -2.53
CA VAL A 83 -0.53 -0.40 -1.08
C VAL A 83 0.82 0.05 -0.52
N LYS A 84 1.94 -0.32 -1.17
CA LYS A 84 3.29 0.15 -0.81
C LYS A 84 3.43 1.68 -0.95
N GLY A 85 2.89 2.25 -2.02
CA GLY A 85 2.88 3.70 -2.26
C GLY A 85 2.14 4.51 -1.19
N CYS A 86 1.16 3.88 -0.51
CA CYS A 86 0.49 4.48 0.64
C CYS A 86 1.28 4.34 1.95
N GLY A 87 2.50 3.81 1.93
CA GLY A 87 3.37 3.65 3.10
C GLY A 87 3.16 2.37 3.89
N MET A 88 2.38 1.41 3.38
CA MET A 88 2.29 0.08 3.98
C MET A 88 3.54 -0.73 3.63
N LYS A 89 4.18 -1.30 4.64
CA LYS A 89 5.35 -2.18 4.45
C LYS A 89 4.86 -3.62 4.39
N LEU A 90 5.01 -4.24 3.22
CA LEU A 90 4.78 -5.66 3.02
C LEU A 90 6.12 -6.29 2.64
N GLY A 91 6.61 -7.21 3.47
CA GLY A 91 7.77 -8.02 3.15
C GLY A 91 7.45 -9.05 2.06
N SER A 92 8.47 -9.83 1.68
CA SER A 92 8.33 -10.83 0.63
C SER A 92 7.39 -11.97 1.06
N GLU A 93 7.51 -12.44 2.30
CA GLU A 93 6.66 -13.51 2.84
C GLU A 93 5.18 -13.13 2.88
N GLU A 94 4.85 -11.88 3.27
CA GLU A 94 3.46 -11.44 3.23
C GLU A 94 2.94 -11.35 1.79
N GLN A 95 3.75 -10.88 0.84
CA GLN A 95 3.36 -10.83 -0.57
C GLN A 95 3.11 -12.23 -1.14
N ILE A 96 3.99 -13.19 -0.84
CA ILE A 96 3.85 -14.60 -1.26
C ILE A 96 2.59 -15.21 -0.65
N THR A 97 2.39 -15.06 0.65
CA THR A 97 1.22 -15.60 1.37
C THR A 97 -0.09 -15.04 0.80
N MET A 98 -0.15 -13.72 0.58
CA MET A 98 -1.33 -13.07 0.00
C MET A 98 -1.60 -13.56 -1.43
N PHE A 99 -0.55 -13.75 -2.23
CA PHE A 99 -0.71 -14.24 -3.59
C PHE A 99 -1.21 -15.67 -3.63
N LEU A 100 -0.62 -16.58 -2.84
CA LEU A 100 -1.06 -17.97 -2.74
C LEU A 100 -2.53 -18.04 -2.30
N THR A 101 -2.93 -17.25 -1.30
CA THR A 101 -4.33 -17.15 -0.86
C THR A 101 -5.24 -16.69 -1.98
N ALA A 102 -4.81 -15.68 -2.76
CA ALA A 102 -5.61 -15.14 -3.86
C ALA A 102 -5.82 -16.13 -5.01
N VAL A 103 -4.94 -17.13 -5.19
CA VAL A 103 -5.05 -18.11 -6.28
C VAL A 103 -5.52 -19.49 -5.83
N GLU A 104 -5.58 -19.75 -4.52
CA GLU A 104 -5.81 -21.08 -3.95
C GLU A 104 -7.08 -21.77 -4.46
N ASP A 105 -8.18 -21.04 -4.60
CA ASP A 105 -9.47 -21.59 -5.04
C ASP A 105 -9.41 -22.21 -6.45
N ARG A 106 -8.56 -21.67 -7.34
CA ARG A 106 -8.44 -22.11 -8.74
C ARG A 106 -7.13 -22.83 -9.05
N ALA A 107 -6.11 -22.63 -8.21
CA ALA A 107 -4.76 -23.15 -8.36
C ALA A 107 -4.29 -23.94 -7.14
N GLY A 108 -5.22 -24.50 -6.35
CA GLY A 108 -4.90 -25.12 -5.05
C GLY A 108 -3.90 -26.28 -5.13
N SER A 109 -3.92 -27.09 -6.19
CA SER A 109 -2.90 -28.14 -6.40
C SER A 109 -1.50 -27.55 -6.58
N TRP A 110 -1.38 -26.49 -7.40
CA TRP A 110 -0.13 -25.77 -7.60
C TRP A 110 0.33 -25.07 -6.32
N CYS A 111 -0.59 -24.48 -5.54
CA CYS A 111 -0.28 -23.87 -4.25
C CYS A 111 0.36 -24.87 -3.28
N LYS A 112 -0.14 -26.11 -3.21
CA LYS A 112 0.46 -27.17 -2.38
C LYS A 112 1.88 -27.51 -2.82
N THR A 113 2.13 -27.58 -4.13
CA THR A 113 3.48 -27.80 -4.68
C THR A 113 4.42 -26.66 -4.29
N ILE A 114 4.01 -25.41 -4.50
CA ILE A 114 4.82 -24.24 -4.14
C ILE A 114 5.07 -24.17 -2.63
N GLN A 115 4.07 -24.45 -1.79
CA GLN A 115 4.25 -24.51 -0.34
C GLN A 115 5.30 -25.55 0.08
N SER A 116 5.44 -26.66 -0.64
CA SER A 116 6.51 -27.63 -0.41
C SER A 116 7.88 -27.06 -0.78
N VAL A 117 7.99 -26.35 -1.91
CA VAL A 117 9.23 -25.71 -2.37
C VAL A 117 9.67 -24.60 -1.41
N LEU A 118 8.74 -23.78 -0.93
CA LEU A 118 9.00 -22.68 0.01
C LEU A 118 9.61 -23.15 1.35
N ARG A 119 9.37 -24.41 1.75
CA ARG A 119 9.99 -24.99 2.96
C ARG A 119 11.49 -25.26 2.80
N GLN A 120 11.96 -25.40 1.57
CA GLN A 120 13.31 -25.87 1.25
C GLN A 120 14.16 -24.78 0.60
N THR A 121 13.55 -23.75 0.02
CA THR A 121 14.26 -22.76 -0.79
C THR A 121 13.69 -21.37 -0.57
N SER A 122 14.59 -20.38 -0.43
CA SER A 122 14.21 -18.97 -0.42
C SER A 122 13.65 -18.59 -1.78
N TYR A 123 12.44 -18.03 -1.79
CA TYR A 123 11.71 -17.77 -3.01
C TYR A 123 11.39 -16.28 -3.12
N SER A 124 11.76 -15.65 -4.23
CA SER A 124 11.37 -14.26 -4.43
C SER A 124 9.92 -14.18 -4.91
N PHE A 125 9.25 -13.07 -4.58
CA PHE A 125 7.90 -12.83 -5.06
C PHE A 125 7.83 -12.76 -6.60
N GLN A 126 8.89 -12.27 -7.27
CA GLN A 126 8.90 -12.19 -8.73
C GLN A 126 9.00 -13.58 -9.37
N GLN A 127 9.84 -14.46 -8.85
CA GLN A 127 9.91 -15.86 -9.29
C GLN A 127 8.55 -16.56 -9.14
N LEU A 128 7.79 -16.26 -8.07
CA LEU A 128 6.43 -16.79 -7.90
C LEU A 128 5.46 -16.35 -8.99
N ILE A 129 5.53 -15.08 -9.38
CA ILE A 129 4.69 -14.56 -10.45
C ILE A 129 5.05 -15.20 -11.80
N ASP A 130 6.35 -15.31 -12.10
CA ASP A 130 6.82 -15.86 -13.37
C ASP A 130 6.47 -17.35 -13.50
N ASP A 131 6.61 -18.12 -12.43
CA ASP A 131 6.23 -19.54 -12.39
C ASP A 131 4.72 -19.74 -12.49
N PHE A 132 3.93 -18.91 -11.79
CA PHE A 132 2.49 -18.96 -11.91
C PHE A 132 2.03 -18.67 -13.35
N ASN A 133 2.57 -17.61 -13.96
CA ASN A 133 2.24 -17.28 -15.34
C ASN A 133 2.62 -18.43 -16.27
N SER A 134 3.82 -19.01 -16.13
CA SER A 134 4.27 -20.13 -16.95
C SER A 134 3.35 -21.35 -16.83
N GLU A 135 2.94 -21.72 -15.62
CA GLU A 135 2.08 -22.89 -15.38
C GLU A 135 0.67 -22.74 -15.97
N PHE A 136 0.10 -21.53 -15.90
CA PHE A 136 -1.31 -21.30 -16.22
C PHE A 136 -1.54 -20.63 -17.59
N HIS A 137 -0.52 -20.06 -18.22
CA HIS A 137 -0.62 -19.41 -19.53
C HIS A 137 -0.87 -20.44 -20.65
N ASP A 138 -0.27 -21.63 -20.56
CA ASP A 138 -0.48 -22.68 -21.57
C ASP A 138 -1.84 -23.37 -21.44
N ARG A 139 -2.43 -23.36 -20.24
CA ARG A 139 -3.74 -23.97 -19.96
C ARG A 139 -4.89 -23.16 -20.54
N THR A 140 -4.77 -21.84 -20.58
CA THR A 140 -5.76 -20.94 -21.18
C THR A 140 -5.78 -21.06 -22.71
N ASN A 141 -4.63 -21.23 -23.36
CA ASN A 141 -4.54 -21.44 -24.80
C ASN A 141 -5.08 -22.82 -25.24
N LYS A 142 -4.82 -23.89 -24.49
CA LYS A 142 -5.39 -25.23 -24.80
C LYS A 142 -6.92 -25.25 -24.70
N LYS A 143 -7.52 -24.49 -23.76
CA LYS A 143 -8.98 -24.43 -23.57
C LYS A 143 -9.69 -23.65 -24.69
N LYS A 144 -9.03 -22.66 -25.29
CA LYS A 144 -9.55 -21.94 -26.49
C LYS A 144 -9.52 -22.83 -27.73
N ASN A 145 -8.43 -23.55 -27.96
CA ASN A 145 -8.29 -24.39 -29.16
C ASN A 145 -9.15 -25.67 -29.13
N GLY A 146 -9.60 -26.11 -27.95
CA GLY A 146 -10.49 -27.27 -27.81
C GLY A 146 -11.97 -26.99 -28.09
N ASN A 147 -12.37 -25.72 -28.25
CA ASN A 147 -13.76 -25.32 -28.45
C ASN A 147 -14.11 -24.95 -29.91
N GLU A 148 -13.15 -25.06 -30.85
CA GLU A 148 -13.36 -24.83 -32.29
C GLU A 148 -13.55 -26.12 -33.10
N GLY A 149 -13.84 -27.24 -32.44
CA GLY A 149 -13.94 -28.54 -33.09
C GLY A 149 -15.08 -29.40 -32.58
N LEU A 150 -16.33 -28.98 -32.79
CA LEU A 150 -17.49 -29.87 -32.83
C LEU A 150 -18.49 -29.32 -33.86
N PRO A 151 -18.72 -30.00 -35.00
CA PRO A 151 -19.87 -29.78 -35.86
C PRO A 151 -21.19 -30.25 -35.20
#